data_AF-A0A093X4K0-F1
#
_entry.id   AF-A0A093X4K0-F1
#
_cell.length_a   1.000
_cell.length_b   1.000
_cell.length_c   1.000
_cell.angle_alpha   90.00
_cell.angle_beta   90.00
_cell.angle_gamma   90.00
#
_symmetry.space_group_name_H-M   'P 1'
#
loop_
_entity.id
_entity.type
_entity.pdbx_description
1 polymer ?
#
loop_
_entity_poly.entity_id
_entity_poly.type
_entity_poly.pdbx_seq_one_letter_code
_entity_poly.pdbx_strand_id
1 'polypeptide(L)'
;MSENASPSDIITYVGVPLAVLGVAPILYNTVITLATLSKVRRLLRKSRLVGITRGDVINHVIECELARFSIAPLDRQYDTEEYWNVYEHPSLVPGGSWTIFNWKMHTIGIKTQRIEYADQLRQPQAEINFEDLLSYLLDLGAVPNAVGFQMLRTSGLWVPVGTPLMLSPDRHEAVLTIAPLDDSDGMLSLAVRWSRSWVVRGKSSLPPYWIQIKALREKAQLVQDGEGSLSDDGLSAITKSTIDQGDPEFQQATSEVLIPDDTNDLKTTKNYKAPLHTDVVRCHIISSGITSALREEGLEFEPISITHLRPSSSGLPTSAGIYFSCICTALSTTNKTVLWSYHIPTPLLSFSRSHIIPCGILVLLGMVPITSTPEWYTDHGDSAAEDRDLQFRRMRENMAAIQKENAMTPEQRMVASRERSWKQHQDFVDDSNKRRRLAVQREETRMLEALQSPQWKAQLVGEHTLKWLKEQNHLASKVELPEVMDDVLHRMLTEPTFANDLAEILDAWKGWVEGGGIRKADYLMLKEKLVVFAFASLVLAMVCASIEPVDGSLSRDLQESIGIWKKVRLG
;
A
#
# COMPACT_ATOMS: atom_id res chain seq x y z
N MET A 1 -98.22 35.78 -22.40
CA MET A 1 -98.83 34.98 -21.30
C MET A 1 -97.88 35.04 -20.13
N SER A 2 -98.38 35.29 -18.91
CA SER A 2 -97.58 35.32 -17.69
C SER A 2 -97.90 34.07 -16.88
N GLU A 3 -97.03 33.07 -16.91
CA GLU A 3 -97.18 31.90 -16.06
C GLU A 3 -96.77 32.26 -14.62
N ASN A 4 -97.66 31.96 -13.67
CA ASN A 4 -97.38 32.12 -12.25
C ASN A 4 -96.48 30.98 -11.79
N ALA A 5 -95.18 31.09 -12.05
CA ALA A 5 -94.18 30.16 -11.52
C ALA A 5 -94.34 30.08 -10.00
N SER A 6 -94.67 28.89 -9.47
CA SER A 6 -94.93 28.77 -8.04
C SER A 6 -93.61 28.90 -7.26
N PRO A 7 -93.63 29.38 -6.00
CA PRO A 7 -92.43 29.39 -5.17
C PRO A 7 -91.79 28.00 -5.06
N SER A 8 -92.60 26.94 -5.07
CA SER A 8 -92.18 25.53 -5.15
C SER A 8 -91.42 25.19 -6.44
N ASP A 9 -91.83 25.69 -7.61
CA ASP A 9 -91.11 25.47 -8.87
C ASP A 9 -89.73 26.15 -8.84
N ILE A 10 -89.67 27.38 -8.33
CA ILE A 10 -88.40 28.12 -8.23
C ILE A 10 -87.43 27.40 -7.27
N ILE A 11 -87.93 26.89 -6.14
CA ILE A 11 -87.13 26.08 -5.20
C ILE A 11 -86.66 24.78 -5.85
N THR A 12 -87.52 24.06 -6.59
CA THR A 12 -87.18 22.76 -7.18
C THR A 12 -86.25 22.88 -8.41
N TYR A 13 -86.52 23.81 -9.33
CA TYR A 13 -85.76 23.93 -10.59
C TYR A 13 -84.55 24.87 -10.52
N VAL A 14 -84.49 25.78 -9.55
CA VAL A 14 -83.33 26.67 -9.35
C VAL A 14 -82.64 26.42 -8.02
N GLY A 15 -83.41 26.34 -6.92
CA GLY A 15 -82.87 26.16 -5.57
C GLY A 15 -82.10 24.85 -5.39
N VAL A 16 -82.66 23.71 -5.81
CA VAL A 16 -82.00 22.40 -5.68
C VAL A 16 -80.73 22.30 -6.54
N PRO A 17 -80.71 22.66 -7.84
CA PRO A 17 -79.46 22.69 -8.62
C PRO A 17 -78.41 23.65 -8.04
N LEU A 18 -78.80 24.81 -7.52
CA LEU A 18 -77.87 25.77 -6.92
C LEU A 18 -77.27 25.23 -5.61
N ALA A 19 -78.06 24.54 -4.79
CA ALA A 19 -77.58 23.84 -3.59
C ALA A 19 -76.62 22.68 -3.95
N VAL A 20 -76.93 21.90 -4.99
CA VAL A 20 -76.04 20.85 -5.50
C VAL A 20 -74.73 21.44 -6.01
N LEU A 21 -74.76 22.56 -6.75
CA LEU A 21 -73.57 23.28 -7.19
C LEU A 21 -72.73 23.83 -6.02
N GLY A 22 -73.37 24.26 -4.93
CA GLY A 22 -72.66 24.68 -3.70
C GLY A 22 -71.99 23.52 -2.95
N VAL A 23 -72.56 22.31 -3.00
CA VAL A 23 -72.02 21.12 -2.31
C VAL A 23 -71.05 20.32 -3.20
N ALA A 24 -71.14 20.43 -4.53
CA ALA A 24 -70.31 19.70 -5.48
C ALA A 24 -68.79 19.88 -5.28
N PRO A 25 -68.23 21.07 -4.94
CA PRO A 25 -66.81 21.21 -4.61
C PRO A 25 -66.40 20.40 -3.38
N ILE A 26 -67.26 20.32 -2.36
CA ILE A 26 -67.00 19.55 -1.14
C ILE A 26 -67.03 18.04 -1.44
N LEU A 27 -67.96 17.60 -2.29
CA LEU A 27 -68.02 16.21 -2.76
C LEU A 27 -66.81 15.85 -3.64
N TYR A 28 -66.41 16.73 -4.56
CA TYR A 28 -65.20 16.54 -5.38
C TYR A 28 -63.94 16.42 -4.51
N ASN A 29 -63.78 17.33 -3.55
CA ASN A 29 -62.64 17.32 -2.63
C ASN A 29 -62.65 16.08 -1.72
N THR A 30 -63.78 15.68 -1.13
CA THR A 30 -63.86 14.45 -0.33
C THR A 30 -63.62 13.17 -1.13
N VAL A 31 -64.04 13.11 -2.40
CA VAL A 31 -63.71 11.97 -3.29
C VAL A 31 -62.20 11.94 -3.57
N ILE A 32 -61.57 13.10 -3.83
CA ILE A 32 -60.11 13.17 -4.06
C ILE A 32 -59.30 12.85 -2.82
N THR A 33 -59.70 13.30 -1.61
CA THR A 33 -58.99 12.96 -0.36
C THR A 33 -58.99 11.45 -0.13
N LEU A 34 -60.15 10.81 -0.32
CA LEU A 34 -60.31 9.36 -0.12
C LEU A 34 -59.57 8.57 -1.20
N ALA A 35 -59.61 9.02 -2.46
CA ALA A 35 -58.86 8.40 -3.55
C ALA A 35 -57.34 8.48 -3.31
N THR A 36 -56.80 9.67 -3.00
CA THR A 36 -55.37 9.89 -2.74
C THR A 36 -54.90 9.16 -1.47
N LEU A 37 -55.68 9.20 -0.38
CA LEU A 37 -55.38 8.44 0.85
C LEU A 37 -55.44 6.93 0.63
N SER A 38 -56.36 6.42 -0.22
CA SER A 38 -56.37 5.01 -0.60
C SER A 38 -55.14 4.60 -1.43
N LYS A 39 -54.67 5.49 -2.32
CA LYS A 39 -53.44 5.33 -3.10
C LYS A 39 -52.21 5.28 -2.17
N VAL A 40 -52.08 6.21 -1.22
CA VAL A 40 -51.02 6.20 -0.19
C VAL A 40 -51.07 4.91 0.65
N ARG A 41 -52.23 4.54 1.19
CA ARG A 41 -52.41 3.28 1.95
C ARG A 41 -52.18 2.01 1.11
N ARG A 42 -52.29 2.07 -0.23
CA ARG A 42 -51.94 0.97 -1.13
C ARG A 42 -50.43 0.91 -1.40
N LEU A 43 -49.78 2.07 -1.55
CA LEU A 43 -48.33 2.17 -1.70
C LEU A 43 -47.61 1.65 -0.44
N LEU A 44 -47.95 2.17 0.74
CA LEU A 44 -47.37 1.74 2.02
C LEU A 44 -47.46 0.21 2.23
N ARG A 45 -48.63 -0.39 1.94
CA ARG A 45 -48.80 -1.85 2.01
C ARG A 45 -47.99 -2.60 0.97
N LYS A 46 -47.80 -2.06 -0.24
CA LYS A 46 -46.95 -2.68 -1.28
C LYS A 46 -45.46 -2.64 -0.90
N SER A 47 -45.00 -1.56 -0.29
CA SER A 47 -43.61 -1.40 0.20
C SER A 47 -43.38 -1.91 1.63
N ARG A 48 -44.38 -2.58 2.24
CA ARG A 48 -44.35 -3.10 3.62
C ARG A 48 -44.01 -2.04 4.69
N LEU A 49 -44.24 -0.75 4.41
CA LEU A 49 -43.96 0.34 5.34
C LEU A 49 -45.04 0.45 6.42
N VAL A 50 -44.62 0.42 7.68
CA VAL A 50 -45.49 0.73 8.83
C VAL A 50 -45.56 2.25 8.98
N GLY A 51 -46.77 2.81 8.80
CA GLY A 51 -47.00 4.24 8.89
C GLY A 51 -48.46 4.61 9.11
N ILE A 52 -48.70 5.72 9.79
CA ILE A 52 -50.04 6.20 10.15
C ILE A 52 -50.44 7.33 9.19
N THR A 53 -51.53 7.13 8.44
CA THR A 53 -52.05 8.12 7.48
C THR A 53 -53.30 8.80 8.02
N ARG A 54 -53.26 10.12 8.19
CA ARG A 54 -54.42 11.00 8.43
C ARG A 54 -54.68 11.81 7.15
N GLY A 55 -55.94 12.12 6.85
CA GLY A 55 -56.31 12.91 5.68
C GLY A 55 -57.15 14.12 6.09
N ASP A 56 -56.71 15.32 5.72
CA ASP A 56 -57.45 16.55 5.89
C ASP A 56 -58.21 16.87 4.60
N VAL A 57 -59.52 17.05 4.73
CA VAL A 57 -60.43 17.38 3.62
C VAL A 57 -60.40 18.87 3.28
N ILE A 58 -60.17 19.71 4.29
CA ILE A 58 -60.29 21.16 4.23
C ILE A 58 -58.99 21.78 3.71
N ASN A 59 -57.85 21.32 4.25
CA ASN A 59 -56.53 21.84 3.88
C ASN A 59 -55.86 21.12 2.69
N HIS A 60 -56.56 20.16 2.07
CA HIS A 60 -56.09 19.36 0.93
C HIS A 60 -54.78 18.57 1.14
N VAL A 61 -54.45 18.23 2.38
CA VAL A 61 -53.21 17.56 2.78
C VAL A 61 -53.47 16.17 3.36
N ILE A 62 -52.62 15.22 3.02
CA ILE A 62 -52.49 13.94 3.73
C ILE A 62 -51.27 14.03 4.64
N GLU A 63 -51.45 13.76 5.93
CA GLU A 63 -50.34 13.58 6.87
C GLU A 63 -49.98 12.10 6.97
N CYS A 64 -48.73 11.76 6.71
CA CYS A 64 -48.20 10.41 6.80
C CYS A 64 -47.04 10.36 7.81
N GLU A 65 -47.26 9.69 8.93
CA GLU A 65 -46.22 9.42 9.93
C GLU A 65 -45.44 8.16 9.54
N LEU A 66 -44.13 8.28 9.35
CA LEU A 66 -43.21 7.21 8.97
C LEU A 66 -42.04 7.15 9.94
N ALA A 67 -41.60 5.94 10.30
CA ALA A 67 -40.44 5.75 11.16
C ALA A 67 -39.13 6.14 10.44
N ARG A 68 -38.28 6.91 11.12
CA ARG A 68 -36.87 7.16 10.75
C ARG A 68 -36.00 6.08 11.41
N PHE A 69 -35.10 5.47 10.64
CA PHE A 69 -34.26 4.37 11.09
C PHE A 69 -32.77 4.73 11.08
N SER A 70 -32.02 4.20 12.05
CA SER A 70 -30.60 3.91 11.87
C SER A 70 -30.48 2.51 11.26
N ILE A 71 -29.52 2.35 10.37
CA ILE A 71 -29.16 1.06 9.77
C ILE A 71 -27.66 0.82 9.95
N ALA A 72 -27.29 -0.44 10.16
CA ALA A 72 -25.92 -0.91 10.15
C ALA A 72 -25.85 -2.22 9.34
N PRO A 73 -24.72 -2.53 8.68
CA PRO A 73 -24.56 -3.79 7.97
C PRO A 73 -24.78 -5.00 8.88
N LEU A 74 -25.23 -6.09 8.29
CA LEU A 74 -25.25 -7.40 8.92
C LEU A 74 -23.81 -7.86 9.25
N ASP A 75 -23.66 -8.85 10.14
CA ASP A 75 -22.35 -9.42 10.43
C ASP A 75 -21.99 -10.48 9.37
N ARG A 76 -20.87 -10.26 8.68
CA ARG A 76 -20.31 -11.14 7.65
C ARG A 76 -20.16 -12.61 8.10
N GLN A 77 -19.84 -12.83 9.38
CA GLN A 77 -19.56 -14.16 9.93
C GLN A 77 -20.83 -14.91 10.36
N TYR A 78 -21.74 -14.23 11.08
CA TYR A 78 -22.95 -14.86 11.62
C TYR A 78 -24.12 -14.84 10.62
N ASP A 79 -24.33 -13.71 9.93
CA ASP A 79 -25.52 -13.44 9.13
C ASP A 79 -25.28 -13.71 7.64
N THR A 80 -24.41 -14.70 7.32
CA THR A 80 -23.79 -14.84 5.98
C THR A 80 -24.81 -14.88 4.83
N GLU A 81 -25.91 -15.62 4.96
CA GLU A 81 -26.88 -15.79 3.86
C GLU A 81 -27.62 -14.48 3.52
N GLU A 82 -27.89 -13.64 4.51
CA GLU A 82 -28.53 -12.34 4.29
C GLU A 82 -27.51 -11.24 3.92
N TYR A 83 -26.26 -11.32 4.39
CA TYR A 83 -25.20 -10.34 4.11
C TYR A 83 -24.89 -10.21 2.62
N TRP A 84 -24.72 -11.34 1.92
CA TRP A 84 -24.34 -11.39 0.50
C TRP A 84 -25.50 -11.20 -0.47
N ASN A 85 -26.74 -11.18 0.02
CA ASN A 85 -27.94 -11.16 -0.82
C ASN A 85 -28.68 -9.80 -0.77
N VAL A 86 -29.20 -9.42 -1.93
CA VAL A 86 -30.11 -8.27 -2.09
C VAL A 86 -31.47 -8.63 -1.49
N TYR A 87 -32.11 -7.70 -0.78
CA TYR A 87 -33.43 -7.95 -0.17
C TYR A 87 -34.45 -8.39 -1.23
N GLU A 88 -35.37 -9.28 -0.84
CA GLU A 88 -36.33 -9.86 -1.77
C GLU A 88 -37.32 -8.84 -2.34
N HIS A 89 -37.64 -7.81 -1.56
CA HIS A 89 -38.74 -6.87 -1.81
C HIS A 89 -38.36 -5.42 -1.49
N PRO A 90 -37.39 -4.82 -2.21
CA PRO A 90 -37.06 -3.41 -2.04
C PRO A 90 -38.29 -2.51 -2.22
N SER A 91 -38.35 -1.43 -1.46
CA SER A 91 -39.39 -0.42 -1.62
C SER A 91 -39.28 0.28 -2.97
N LEU A 92 -40.43 0.58 -3.56
CA LEU A 92 -40.54 1.31 -4.84
C LEU A 92 -40.97 2.77 -4.58
N VAL A 93 -40.60 3.32 -3.42
CA VAL A 93 -40.95 4.66 -2.96
C VAL A 93 -39.67 5.52 -2.99
N PRO A 94 -39.68 6.74 -3.56
CA PRO A 94 -38.51 7.62 -3.52
C PRO A 94 -38.08 7.92 -2.08
N GLY A 95 -36.77 7.91 -1.78
CA GLY A 95 -36.26 7.98 -0.41
C GLY A 95 -36.11 6.60 0.28
N GLY A 96 -36.37 5.52 -0.44
CA GLY A 96 -36.29 4.14 0.04
C GLY A 96 -35.12 3.31 -0.52
N SER A 97 -34.12 3.90 -1.19
CA SER A 97 -33.04 3.14 -1.85
C SER A 97 -32.24 2.25 -0.89
N TRP A 98 -32.17 2.65 0.38
CA TRP A 98 -31.60 1.85 1.46
C TRP A 98 -32.24 0.46 1.61
N THR A 99 -33.53 0.28 1.27
CA THR A 99 -34.24 -1.02 1.36
C THR A 99 -33.81 -2.07 0.33
N ILE A 100 -32.80 -1.78 -0.50
CA ILE A 100 -32.20 -2.74 -1.44
C ILE A 100 -31.40 -3.84 -0.73
N PHE A 101 -30.83 -3.55 0.44
CA PHE A 101 -30.02 -4.49 1.22
C PHE A 101 -30.66 -4.88 2.55
N ASN A 102 -30.18 -5.97 3.13
CA ASN A 102 -30.55 -6.43 4.47
C ASN A 102 -29.71 -5.69 5.52
N TRP A 103 -30.36 -5.10 6.53
CA TRP A 103 -29.70 -4.24 7.53
C TRP A 103 -30.16 -4.56 8.95
N LYS A 104 -29.28 -4.31 9.93
CA LYS A 104 -29.65 -4.22 11.35
C LYS A 104 -30.34 -2.86 11.57
N MET A 105 -31.66 -2.89 11.71
CA MET A 105 -32.52 -1.70 11.76
C MET A 105 -32.85 -1.29 13.20
N HIS A 106 -32.67 -0.01 13.52
CA HIS A 106 -33.04 0.59 14.81
C HIS A 106 -33.93 1.82 14.59
N THR A 107 -35.11 1.90 15.21
CA THR A 107 -35.99 3.08 15.13
C THR A 107 -35.42 4.25 15.93
N ILE A 108 -35.07 5.36 15.27
CA ILE A 108 -34.61 6.60 15.93
C ILE A 108 -35.81 7.47 16.33
N GLY A 109 -36.84 7.53 15.49
CA GLY A 109 -38.00 8.39 15.71
C GLY A 109 -39.03 8.29 14.60
N ILE A 110 -39.91 9.30 14.51
CA ILE A 110 -41.00 9.37 13.52
C ILE A 110 -40.92 10.72 12.80
N LYS A 111 -41.08 10.71 11.48
CA LYS A 111 -41.28 11.91 10.66
C LYS A 111 -42.72 11.95 10.14
N THR A 112 -43.38 13.08 10.34
CA THR A 112 -44.66 13.40 9.69
C THR A 112 -44.39 14.08 8.35
N GLN A 113 -44.67 13.41 7.23
CA GLN A 113 -44.72 14.04 5.90
C GLN A 113 -46.11 14.62 5.68
N ARG A 114 -46.20 15.90 5.30
CA ARG A 114 -47.40 16.48 4.68
C ARG A 114 -47.30 16.30 3.17
N ILE A 115 -48.37 15.83 2.55
CA ILE A 115 -48.44 15.46 1.14
C ILE A 115 -49.65 16.15 0.53
N GLU A 116 -49.41 17.10 -0.38
CA GLU A 116 -50.45 17.70 -1.23
C GLU A 116 -50.78 16.76 -2.40
N TYR A 117 -51.89 16.96 -3.11
CA TYR A 117 -52.32 16.02 -4.17
C TYR A 117 -51.39 15.94 -5.39
N ALA A 118 -50.55 16.96 -5.61
CA ALA A 118 -49.49 16.95 -6.63
C ALA A 118 -48.26 16.15 -6.19
N ASP A 119 -48.03 16.02 -4.89
CA ASP A 119 -46.82 15.43 -4.32
C ASP A 119 -46.84 13.90 -4.30
N GLN A 120 -45.65 13.35 -4.20
CA GLN A 120 -45.43 11.91 -4.02
C GLN A 120 -44.99 11.63 -2.58
N LEU A 121 -45.59 10.58 -2.00
CA LEU A 121 -45.10 9.95 -0.78
C LEU A 121 -43.60 9.66 -0.94
N ARG A 122 -42.79 10.14 0.01
CA ARG A 122 -41.38 9.79 0.10
C ARG A 122 -41.12 9.02 1.39
N GLN A 123 -40.25 8.02 1.30
CA GLN A 123 -39.76 7.30 2.46
C GLN A 123 -38.66 8.14 3.13
N PRO A 124 -38.62 8.24 4.47
CA PRO A 124 -37.55 8.98 5.14
C PRO A 124 -36.19 8.31 4.92
N GLN A 125 -35.16 9.14 4.79
CA GLN A 125 -33.78 8.68 4.62
C GLN A 125 -33.28 8.01 5.91
N ALA A 126 -32.59 6.88 5.78
CA ALA A 126 -32.01 6.14 6.90
C ALA A 126 -30.64 6.72 7.31
N GLU A 127 -30.27 6.57 8.59
CA GLU A 127 -28.96 6.98 9.11
C GLU A 127 -27.97 5.82 9.10
N ILE A 128 -26.81 5.97 8.45
CA ILE A 128 -25.74 4.97 8.43
C ILE A 128 -24.38 5.63 8.67
N ASN A 129 -23.44 4.89 9.27
CA ASN A 129 -22.05 5.32 9.32
C ASN A 129 -21.43 5.18 7.91
N PHE A 130 -20.68 6.17 7.45
CA PHE A 130 -20.21 6.17 6.05
C PHE A 130 -19.17 5.08 5.77
N GLU A 131 -18.29 4.82 6.73
CA GLU A 131 -17.30 3.74 6.64
C GLU A 131 -17.95 2.35 6.57
N ASP A 132 -18.99 2.10 7.38
CA ASP A 132 -19.77 0.86 7.37
C ASP A 132 -20.48 0.64 6.02
N LEU A 133 -21.02 1.71 5.42
CA LEU A 133 -21.64 1.66 4.09
C LEU A 133 -20.61 1.39 2.99
N LEU A 134 -19.47 2.10 3.00
CA LEU A 134 -18.43 1.95 1.99
C LEU A 134 -17.77 0.57 2.07
N SER A 135 -17.41 0.11 3.27
CA SER A 135 -16.83 -1.22 3.48
C SER A 135 -17.79 -2.35 3.03
N TYR A 136 -19.07 -2.26 3.35
CA TYR A 136 -20.08 -3.21 2.86
C TYR A 136 -20.15 -3.25 1.31
N LEU A 137 -20.26 -2.09 0.66
CA LEU A 137 -20.30 -2.01 -0.81
C LEU A 137 -19.00 -2.51 -1.47
N LEU A 138 -17.84 -2.23 -0.87
CA LEU A 138 -16.54 -2.72 -1.33
C LEU A 138 -16.42 -4.25 -1.19
N ASP A 139 -16.97 -4.84 -0.12
CA ASP A 139 -16.97 -6.29 0.05
C ASP A 139 -17.94 -7.00 -0.90
N LEU A 140 -19.08 -6.37 -1.26
CA LEU A 140 -19.93 -6.85 -2.37
C LEU A 140 -19.25 -6.75 -3.76
N GLY A 141 -18.22 -5.90 -3.90
CA GLY A 141 -17.41 -5.76 -5.11
C GLY A 141 -17.58 -4.43 -5.87
N ALA A 142 -18.23 -3.42 -5.28
CA ALA A 142 -18.29 -2.08 -5.87
C ALA A 142 -16.88 -1.47 -6.03
N VAL A 143 -16.72 -0.59 -7.02
CA VAL A 143 -15.45 0.09 -7.30
C VAL A 143 -15.56 1.59 -7.00
N PRO A 144 -14.73 2.18 -6.13
CA PRO A 144 -14.81 3.60 -5.81
C PRO A 144 -14.31 4.48 -6.97
N ASN A 145 -15.01 5.59 -7.22
CA ASN A 145 -14.73 6.52 -8.31
C ASN A 145 -13.89 7.72 -7.83
N ALA A 146 -12.65 7.82 -8.30
CA ALA A 146 -11.73 8.90 -7.93
C ALA A 146 -12.32 10.30 -8.16
N VAL A 147 -12.96 10.55 -9.31
CA VAL A 147 -13.52 11.88 -9.63
C VAL A 147 -14.69 12.23 -8.71
N GLY A 148 -15.47 11.23 -8.29
CA GLY A 148 -16.58 11.42 -7.33
C GLY A 148 -16.09 11.78 -5.93
N PHE A 149 -15.10 11.05 -5.41
CA PHE A 149 -14.50 11.35 -4.11
C PHE A 149 -13.69 12.66 -4.10
N GLN A 150 -13.00 12.99 -5.20
CA GLN A 150 -12.31 14.26 -5.35
C GLN A 150 -13.30 15.44 -5.25
N MET A 151 -14.42 15.38 -5.98
CA MET A 151 -15.49 16.38 -5.86
C MET A 151 -16.10 16.43 -4.45
N LEU A 152 -16.32 15.28 -3.80
CA LEU A 152 -16.84 15.22 -2.43
C LEU A 152 -15.89 15.90 -1.43
N ARG A 153 -14.58 15.69 -1.55
CA ARG A 153 -13.57 16.40 -0.75
C ARG A 153 -13.55 17.90 -1.02
N THR A 154 -13.57 18.33 -2.29
CA THR A 154 -13.43 19.76 -2.64
C THR A 154 -14.68 20.59 -2.42
N SER A 155 -15.87 19.98 -2.55
CA SER A 155 -17.15 20.71 -2.61
C SER A 155 -18.15 20.30 -1.53
N GLY A 156 -17.93 19.20 -0.81
CA GLY A 156 -18.75 18.78 0.34
C GLY A 156 -20.23 18.59 -0.04
N LEU A 157 -21.12 19.39 0.55
CA LEU A 157 -22.56 19.35 0.27
C LEU A 157 -22.95 19.98 -1.08
N TRP A 158 -22.05 20.70 -1.74
CA TRP A 158 -22.32 21.42 -3.00
C TRP A 158 -22.06 20.59 -4.27
N VAL A 159 -21.73 19.30 -4.13
CA VAL A 159 -21.51 18.42 -5.28
C VAL A 159 -22.85 18.18 -6.02
N PRO A 160 -22.87 18.19 -7.37
CA PRO A 160 -24.10 17.93 -8.12
C PRO A 160 -24.77 16.59 -7.80
N VAL A 161 -26.09 16.62 -7.60
CA VAL A 161 -26.94 15.44 -7.45
C VAL A 161 -26.75 14.50 -8.64
N GLY A 162 -26.68 13.19 -8.37
CA GLY A 162 -26.39 12.15 -9.36
C GLY A 162 -24.90 11.85 -9.57
N THR A 163 -23.99 12.63 -8.97
CA THR A 163 -22.54 12.35 -9.00
C THR A 163 -22.25 10.94 -8.44
N PRO A 164 -21.59 10.04 -9.19
CA PRO A 164 -21.27 8.69 -8.74
C PRO A 164 -20.00 8.67 -7.86
N LEU A 165 -20.15 8.24 -6.61
CA LEU A 165 -19.05 7.94 -5.68
C LEU A 165 -18.53 6.51 -5.85
N MET A 166 -19.42 5.56 -6.15
CA MET A 166 -19.05 4.17 -6.44
C MET A 166 -19.76 3.64 -7.69
N LEU A 167 -19.07 2.74 -8.39
CA LEU A 167 -19.50 2.09 -9.61
C LEU A 167 -19.71 0.59 -9.37
N SER A 168 -20.39 -0.07 -10.31
CA SER A 168 -20.52 -1.53 -10.38
C SER A 168 -19.14 -2.20 -10.54
N PRO A 169 -19.01 -3.52 -10.31
CA PRO A 169 -17.76 -4.25 -10.57
C PRO A 169 -17.24 -4.04 -12.00
N ASP A 170 -18.18 -3.97 -12.97
CA ASP A 170 -17.93 -3.72 -14.39
C ASP A 170 -17.56 -2.26 -14.71
N ARG A 171 -17.59 -1.37 -13.71
CA ARG A 171 -17.32 0.08 -13.79
C ARG A 171 -18.24 0.90 -14.70
N HIS A 172 -19.26 0.28 -15.30
CA HIS A 172 -20.18 0.95 -16.24
C HIS A 172 -21.38 1.64 -15.57
N GLU A 173 -21.82 1.17 -14.40
CA GLU A 173 -23.05 1.64 -13.78
C GLU A 173 -22.79 2.29 -12.41
N ALA A 174 -23.49 3.38 -12.09
CA ALA A 174 -23.41 3.99 -10.78
C ALA A 174 -24.13 3.13 -9.72
N VAL A 175 -23.41 2.84 -8.63
CA VAL A 175 -23.87 2.09 -7.45
C VAL A 175 -24.21 3.01 -6.29
N LEU A 176 -23.32 3.96 -5.97
CA LEU A 176 -23.50 4.95 -4.91
C LEU A 176 -23.43 6.33 -5.55
N THR A 177 -24.50 7.11 -5.41
CA THR A 177 -24.62 8.46 -5.97
C THR A 177 -24.99 9.46 -4.88
N ILE A 178 -24.70 10.74 -5.11
CA ILE A 178 -25.17 11.83 -4.24
C ILE A 178 -26.66 12.11 -4.55
N ALA A 179 -27.49 12.05 -3.53
CA ALA A 179 -28.94 12.27 -3.62
C ALA A 179 -29.32 13.74 -3.36
N PRO A 180 -30.55 14.16 -3.67
CA PRO A 180 -31.07 15.45 -3.23
C PRO A 180 -30.98 15.61 -1.71
N LEU A 181 -30.64 16.82 -1.26
CA LEU A 181 -30.57 17.19 0.17
C LEU A 181 -31.96 17.25 0.84
N ASP A 182 -33.03 16.96 0.10
CA ASP A 182 -34.40 16.77 0.58
C ASP A 182 -34.41 15.76 1.76
N ASP A 183 -34.74 16.21 2.97
CA ASP A 183 -34.76 15.39 4.22
C ASP A 183 -33.39 14.97 4.80
N SER A 184 -32.27 15.57 4.37
CA SER A 184 -30.94 15.18 4.85
C SER A 184 -30.52 15.79 6.20
N ASP A 185 -31.29 16.76 6.73
CA ASP A 185 -31.02 17.51 7.96
C ASP A 185 -29.60 18.14 8.03
N GLY A 186 -29.04 18.51 6.87
CA GLY A 186 -27.69 19.09 6.76
C GLY A 186 -26.55 18.05 6.66
N MET A 187 -26.88 16.76 6.70
CA MET A 187 -25.93 15.67 6.41
C MET A 187 -25.78 15.44 4.90
N LEU A 188 -24.69 14.80 4.49
CA LEU A 188 -24.54 14.28 3.13
C LEU A 188 -25.65 13.25 2.84
N SER A 189 -26.36 13.45 1.72
CA SER A 189 -27.42 12.57 1.25
C SER A 189 -26.93 11.70 0.09
N LEU A 190 -27.19 10.40 0.17
CA LEU A 190 -26.72 9.39 -0.78
C LEU A 190 -27.89 8.51 -1.26
N ALA A 191 -27.79 8.02 -2.49
CA ALA A 191 -28.68 7.03 -3.06
C ALA A 191 -27.90 5.81 -3.55
N VAL A 192 -28.42 4.62 -3.25
CA VAL A 192 -27.87 3.32 -3.65
C VAL A 192 -28.67 2.72 -4.80
N ARG A 193 -27.97 2.02 -5.69
CA ARG A 193 -28.56 1.19 -6.74
C ARG A 193 -27.71 -0.07 -6.90
N TRP A 194 -28.34 -1.24 -6.85
CA TRP A 194 -27.65 -2.52 -6.96
C TRP A 194 -28.46 -3.53 -7.78
N SER A 195 -27.78 -4.28 -8.64
CA SER A 195 -28.37 -5.42 -9.35
C SER A 195 -27.93 -6.73 -8.70
N ARG A 196 -28.84 -7.71 -8.63
CA ARG A 196 -28.52 -9.08 -8.19
C ARG A 196 -27.43 -9.76 -9.04
N SER A 197 -27.21 -9.27 -10.27
CA SER A 197 -26.14 -9.76 -11.17
C SER A 197 -24.73 -9.26 -10.83
N TRP A 198 -24.55 -8.34 -9.89
CA TRP A 198 -23.24 -7.71 -9.59
C TRP A 198 -22.52 -8.29 -8.37
N VAL A 199 -23.02 -9.36 -7.75
CA VAL A 199 -22.37 -9.99 -6.60
C VAL A 199 -21.20 -10.86 -7.08
N VAL A 200 -20.00 -10.27 -7.14
CA VAL A 200 -18.76 -10.92 -7.64
C VAL A 200 -17.93 -11.53 -6.51
N ARG A 201 -18.13 -11.08 -5.27
CA ARG A 201 -17.48 -11.58 -4.05
C ARG A 201 -18.45 -12.43 -3.23
N GLY A 202 -17.92 -13.22 -2.29
CA GLY A 202 -18.69 -14.15 -1.46
C GLY A 202 -17.87 -14.65 -0.28
N LYS A 203 -18.37 -15.64 0.48
CA LYS A 203 -17.85 -16.06 1.80
C LYS A 203 -16.33 -16.26 1.92
N SER A 204 -15.66 -16.71 0.85
CA SER A 204 -14.19 -16.93 0.81
C SER A 204 -13.35 -15.71 0.42
N SER A 205 -13.95 -14.58 0.02
CA SER A 205 -13.20 -13.35 -0.25
C SER A 205 -12.58 -12.77 1.03
N LEU A 206 -11.48 -12.05 0.86
CA LEU A 206 -10.93 -11.20 1.91
C LEU A 206 -11.84 -9.99 2.16
N PRO A 207 -12.12 -9.63 3.43
CA PRO A 207 -12.81 -8.39 3.76
C PRO A 207 -12.03 -7.16 3.28
N PRO A 208 -12.65 -6.00 3.11
CA PRO A 208 -12.11 -4.88 2.32
C PRO A 208 -10.87 -4.20 2.91
N TYR A 209 -10.45 -4.55 4.13
CA TYR A 209 -9.26 -4.04 4.82
C TYR A 209 -8.07 -5.02 4.83
N TRP A 210 -8.21 -6.20 4.21
CA TRP A 210 -7.21 -7.27 4.23
C TRP A 210 -6.51 -7.44 2.88
N ILE A 211 -5.17 -7.42 2.91
CA ILE A 211 -4.30 -7.77 1.76
C ILE A 211 -3.81 -9.21 1.92
N GLN A 212 -3.61 -9.91 0.80
CA GLN A 212 -2.89 -11.18 0.72
C GLN A 212 -1.45 -10.92 0.23
N ILE A 213 -0.44 -11.29 1.03
CA ILE A 213 0.97 -11.32 0.65
C ILE A 213 1.37 -12.79 0.44
N LYS A 214 2.23 -13.07 -0.55
CA LYS A 214 2.66 -14.42 -0.92
C LYS A 214 4.19 -14.48 -0.98
N ALA A 215 4.79 -15.48 -0.34
CA ALA A 215 6.22 -15.75 -0.49
C ALA A 215 6.52 -16.58 -1.74
N LEU A 216 7.42 -16.11 -2.61
CA LEU A 216 7.92 -16.86 -3.76
C LEU A 216 9.07 -17.78 -3.32
N ARG A 217 8.72 -18.89 -2.67
CA ARG A 217 9.69 -19.77 -1.99
C ARG A 217 10.52 -20.68 -2.92
N GLU A 218 11.10 -20.15 -4.00
CA GLU A 218 12.30 -20.74 -4.58
C GLU A 218 13.50 -20.37 -3.70
N LYS A 219 14.13 -21.37 -3.06
CA LYS A 219 15.28 -21.13 -2.16
C LYS A 219 16.53 -20.69 -2.93
N ALA A 220 16.68 -19.41 -3.16
CA ALA A 220 18.01 -18.82 -3.21
C ALA A 220 18.66 -18.98 -1.82
N GLN A 221 19.81 -19.67 -1.76
CA GLN A 221 20.56 -19.80 -0.51
C GLN A 221 21.30 -18.49 -0.25
N LEU A 222 20.68 -17.58 0.52
CA LEU A 222 21.38 -16.42 1.05
C LEU A 222 22.52 -16.92 1.95
N VAL A 223 23.75 -16.57 1.57
CA VAL A 223 24.94 -16.75 2.41
C VAL A 223 24.77 -15.86 3.63
N GLN A 224 24.86 -16.43 4.84
CA GLN A 224 25.02 -15.65 6.05
C GLN A 224 26.47 -15.17 6.15
N ASP A 225 26.67 -13.89 6.45
CA ASP A 225 27.99 -13.30 6.59
C ASP A 225 28.78 -13.99 7.73
N GLY A 226 29.86 -14.68 7.34
CA GLY A 226 30.78 -15.34 8.27
C GLY A 226 31.96 -14.44 8.59
N GLU A 227 32.26 -14.24 9.88
CA GLU A 227 33.40 -13.45 10.30
C GLU A 227 34.75 -14.10 9.90
N GLY A 228 35.58 -13.34 9.18
CA GLY A 228 37.04 -13.37 9.28
C GLY A 228 37.80 -14.67 8.96
N SER A 229 38.51 -14.66 7.83
CA SER A 229 39.98 -14.76 7.93
C SER A 229 40.69 -14.12 6.72
N LEU A 230 41.86 -13.55 6.98
CA LEU A 230 42.87 -13.26 5.96
C LEU A 230 43.73 -14.52 5.75
N SER A 231 43.98 -14.91 4.51
CA SER A 231 45.11 -15.76 4.14
C SER A 231 45.49 -15.49 2.68
N ASP A 232 46.79 -15.31 2.44
CA ASP A 232 47.38 -14.98 1.13
C ASP A 232 47.76 -16.25 0.34
N ASP A 233 48.43 -16.04 -0.80
CA ASP A 233 49.04 -17.03 -1.71
C ASP A 233 48.08 -17.84 -2.62
N GLY A 234 48.61 -18.23 -3.79
CA GLY A 234 47.86 -18.88 -4.85
C GLY A 234 48.73 -19.61 -5.89
N LEU A 235 48.18 -19.79 -7.10
CA LEU A 235 48.80 -20.46 -8.26
C LEU A 235 49.25 -21.93 -8.08
N SER A 236 48.46 -22.85 -8.62
CA SER A 236 48.98 -23.86 -9.58
C SER A 236 47.84 -24.41 -10.44
N ALA A 237 48.15 -25.19 -11.47
CA ALA A 237 47.33 -25.29 -12.67
C ALA A 237 46.95 -26.72 -13.10
N ILE A 238 45.77 -26.81 -13.75
CA ILE A 238 45.41 -27.73 -14.85
C ILE A 238 45.83 -29.21 -14.72
N THR A 239 44.84 -30.10 -14.53
CA THR A 239 44.69 -31.28 -15.42
C THR A 239 43.23 -31.73 -15.48
N LYS A 240 42.89 -32.70 -16.35
CA LYS A 240 41.51 -33.07 -16.69
C LYS A 240 41.19 -34.55 -16.39
N SER A 241 39.89 -34.78 -16.18
CA SER A 241 39.05 -35.86 -16.72
C SER A 241 39.19 -37.33 -16.23
N THR A 242 38.05 -37.81 -15.69
CA THR A 242 37.27 -39.02 -16.07
C THR A 242 37.59 -40.44 -15.55
N ILE A 243 36.62 -40.95 -14.76
CA ILE A 243 35.77 -42.16 -15.01
C ILE A 243 36.05 -43.50 -14.26
N ASP A 244 34.93 -44.02 -13.70
CA ASP A 244 34.49 -45.38 -13.30
C ASP A 244 35.05 -46.23 -12.13
N GLN A 245 34.11 -46.49 -11.19
CA GLN A 245 33.61 -47.79 -10.66
C GLN A 245 34.54 -48.83 -9.98
N GLY A 246 34.12 -49.32 -8.80
CA GLY A 246 34.62 -50.59 -8.23
C GLY A 246 34.45 -50.82 -6.71
N ASP A 247 33.24 -51.12 -6.24
CA ASP A 247 33.00 -51.92 -5.01
C ASP A 247 33.39 -53.41 -5.27
N PRO A 248 33.54 -54.35 -4.29
CA PRO A 248 32.83 -54.43 -2.99
C PRO A 248 33.56 -55.11 -1.78
N GLU A 249 32.75 -55.46 -0.74
CA GLU A 249 32.93 -56.50 0.31
C GLU A 249 33.85 -56.28 1.54
N PHE A 250 33.63 -56.92 2.72
CA PHE A 250 32.42 -57.10 3.57
C PHE A 250 32.82 -57.69 4.97
N GLN A 251 31.85 -57.97 5.85
CA GLN A 251 31.91 -58.75 7.13
C GLN A 251 32.45 -57.98 8.37
N GLN A 252 31.73 -57.82 9.51
CA GLN A 252 31.07 -58.75 10.48
C GLN A 252 32.03 -59.28 11.57
N ALA A 253 31.65 -59.61 12.82
CA ALA A 253 30.31 -59.85 13.44
C ALA A 253 30.29 -59.64 14.98
N THR A 254 29.09 -59.76 15.61
CA THR A 254 28.81 -60.18 17.03
C THR A 254 29.33 -59.30 18.20
N SER A 255 28.80 -59.25 19.44
CA SER A 255 27.55 -59.67 20.15
C SER A 255 27.67 -59.16 21.63
N GLU A 256 26.69 -59.08 22.55
CA GLU A 256 25.21 -59.21 22.65
C GLU A 256 24.77 -58.47 23.96
N VAL A 257 23.49 -58.29 24.34
CA VAL A 257 22.64 -59.20 25.17
C VAL A 257 21.26 -58.52 25.40
N LEU A 258 20.20 -59.31 25.56
CA LEU A 258 18.79 -58.88 25.81
C LEU A 258 18.51 -58.70 27.33
N ILE A 259 17.41 -58.14 27.86
CA ILE A 259 16.06 -57.73 27.39
C ILE A 259 15.48 -56.73 28.44
N PRO A 260 14.36 -55.99 28.27
CA PRO A 260 13.48 -55.73 27.11
C PRO A 260 13.64 -54.24 26.66
N ASP A 261 12.71 -53.26 26.52
CA ASP A 261 11.22 -53.03 26.56
C ASP A 261 11.02 -51.58 25.97
N ASP A 262 9.91 -51.08 25.40
CA ASP A 262 8.73 -51.64 24.72
C ASP A 262 8.08 -50.53 23.83
N THR A 263 7.23 -50.89 22.86
CA THR A 263 6.37 -50.05 21.98
C THR A 263 6.99 -48.82 21.27
N ASN A 264 7.11 -48.88 19.94
CA ASN A 264 6.86 -47.73 19.04
C ASN A 264 6.66 -48.19 17.58
N ASP A 265 5.51 -47.89 16.99
CA ASP A 265 5.11 -48.47 15.70
C ASP A 265 5.73 -47.80 14.46
N LEU A 266 6.41 -48.64 13.69
CA LEU A 266 6.63 -48.65 12.24
C LEU A 266 6.15 -47.43 11.41
N LYS A 267 6.99 -46.39 11.31
CA LYS A 267 6.81 -45.31 10.32
C LYS A 267 6.98 -45.82 8.89
N THR A 268 5.87 -46.14 8.23
CA THR A 268 5.86 -46.53 6.81
C THR A 268 6.06 -45.29 5.92
N THR A 269 7.21 -45.19 5.25
CA THR A 269 7.64 -44.02 4.46
C THR A 269 6.91 -43.90 3.11
N LYS A 270 5.73 -43.27 3.11
CA LYS A 270 5.09 -42.81 1.88
C LYS A 270 5.71 -41.50 1.39
N ASN A 271 6.57 -41.59 0.37
CA ASN A 271 7.07 -40.45 -0.39
C ASN A 271 5.94 -39.75 -1.18
N TYR A 272 5.18 -38.89 -0.51
CA TYR A 272 4.44 -37.84 -1.20
C TYR A 272 5.38 -36.67 -1.46
N LYS A 273 5.50 -36.24 -2.72
CA LYS A 273 6.03 -34.91 -3.02
C LYS A 273 5.04 -33.91 -2.41
N ALA A 274 5.46 -33.21 -1.36
CA ALA A 274 4.65 -32.14 -0.78
C ALA A 274 4.33 -31.11 -1.90
N PRO A 275 3.11 -30.58 -1.96
CA PRO A 275 2.82 -29.47 -2.86
C PRO A 275 3.70 -28.27 -2.49
N LEU A 276 3.96 -27.40 -3.46
CA LEU A 276 4.72 -26.17 -3.24
C LEU A 276 3.86 -25.21 -2.38
N HIS A 277 3.95 -25.35 -1.05
CA HIS A 277 3.30 -24.45 -0.10
C HIS A 277 3.90 -23.05 -0.24
N THR A 278 3.22 -22.21 -1.01
CA THR A 278 3.36 -20.75 -0.93
C THR A 278 2.92 -20.34 0.47
N ASP A 279 3.82 -19.76 1.26
CA ASP A 279 3.44 -19.14 2.52
C ASP A 279 2.58 -17.91 2.22
N VAL A 280 1.37 -17.90 2.74
CA VAL A 280 0.36 -16.86 2.49
C VAL A 280 0.08 -16.16 3.80
N VAL A 281 0.33 -14.85 3.83
CA VAL A 281 0.05 -14.01 4.99
C VAL A 281 -1.02 -13.00 4.63
N ARG A 282 -2.08 -12.98 5.43
CA ARG A 282 -3.18 -12.01 5.35
C ARG A 282 -2.89 -10.87 6.32
N CYS A 283 -2.78 -9.63 5.83
CA CYS A 283 -2.49 -8.46 6.67
C CYS A 283 -3.67 -7.49 6.70
N HIS A 284 -4.07 -7.06 7.91
CA HIS A 284 -5.08 -6.03 8.13
C HIS A 284 -4.42 -4.67 8.26
N ILE A 285 -4.74 -3.74 7.36
CA ILE A 285 -4.17 -2.39 7.33
C ILE A 285 -5.30 -1.36 7.45
N ILE A 286 -5.15 -0.45 8.41
CA ILE A 286 -6.06 0.68 8.67
C ILE A 286 -5.24 1.97 8.52
N SER A 287 -5.86 3.14 8.65
CA SER A 287 -5.23 4.46 8.53
C SER A 287 -4.04 4.70 9.48
N SER A 288 -3.96 3.95 10.58
CA SER A 288 -2.84 3.95 11.54
C SER A 288 -1.71 2.96 11.22
N GLY A 289 -1.80 2.23 10.10
CA GLY A 289 -0.84 1.20 9.67
C GLY A 289 -1.38 -0.23 9.84
N ILE A 290 -0.46 -1.21 9.90
CA ILE A 290 -0.82 -2.62 10.12
C ILE A 290 -1.25 -2.88 11.57
N THR A 291 -2.35 -3.61 11.76
CA THR A 291 -2.87 -3.97 13.10
C THR A 291 -2.77 -5.45 13.43
N SER A 292 -2.82 -6.32 12.43
CA SER A 292 -2.75 -7.78 12.57
C SER A 292 -2.24 -8.44 11.28
N ALA A 293 -1.57 -9.57 11.44
CA ALA A 293 -1.20 -10.48 10.36
C ALA A 293 -1.59 -11.91 10.76
N LEU A 294 -2.14 -12.68 9.81
CA LEU A 294 -2.54 -14.07 9.98
C LEU A 294 -1.84 -14.90 8.89
N ARG A 295 -1.13 -15.97 9.25
CA ARG A 295 -0.72 -17.00 8.29
C ARG A 295 -1.94 -17.85 7.92
N GLU A 296 -2.05 -18.23 6.66
CA GLU A 296 -3.11 -19.10 6.14
C GLU A 296 -2.58 -20.54 5.97
N GLU A 297 -2.81 -21.39 6.98
CA GLU A 297 -2.47 -22.81 6.93
C GLU A 297 -3.73 -23.64 6.57
N GLY A 298 -4.07 -23.63 5.28
CA GLY A 298 -5.17 -24.40 4.70
C GLY A 298 -6.55 -23.81 4.98
N LEU A 299 -7.09 -24.06 6.18
CA LEU A 299 -8.37 -23.51 6.65
C LEU A 299 -8.25 -22.81 8.02
N GLU A 300 -7.09 -22.90 8.68
CA GLU A 300 -6.83 -22.29 9.98
C GLU A 300 -5.93 -21.06 9.82
N PHE A 301 -6.05 -20.12 10.77
CA PHE A 301 -5.41 -18.81 10.71
C PHE A 301 -4.56 -18.55 11.95
N GLU A 302 -3.24 -18.70 11.82
CA GLU A 302 -2.32 -18.46 12.94
C GLU A 302 -1.92 -16.98 13.03
N PRO A 303 -2.04 -16.32 14.20
CA PRO A 303 -1.66 -14.92 14.37
C PRO A 303 -0.13 -14.74 14.46
N ILE A 304 0.44 -13.97 13.54
CA ILE A 304 1.86 -13.64 13.52
C ILE A 304 2.15 -12.48 14.49
N SER A 305 3.21 -12.59 15.29
CA SER A 305 3.67 -11.54 16.20
C SER A 305 4.35 -10.39 15.45
N ILE A 306 3.55 -9.41 15.00
CA ILE A 306 4.01 -8.19 14.31
C ILE A 306 4.31 -7.00 15.25
N THR A 307 4.85 -7.26 16.44
CA THR A 307 5.10 -6.24 17.48
C THR A 307 6.07 -5.13 17.06
N HIS A 308 6.92 -5.38 16.07
CA HIS A 308 7.83 -4.41 15.46
C HIS A 308 7.17 -3.49 14.41
N LEU A 309 6.13 -3.96 13.72
CA LEU A 309 5.41 -3.18 12.68
C LEU A 309 4.15 -2.47 13.20
N ARG A 310 3.60 -2.91 14.33
CA ARG A 310 2.37 -2.34 14.90
C ARG A 310 2.64 -0.98 15.56
N PRO A 311 1.72 0.01 15.47
CA PRO A 311 1.80 1.22 16.29
C PRO A 311 1.95 0.91 17.78
N SER A 312 2.81 1.69 18.44
CA SER A 312 3.12 1.55 19.86
C SER A 312 1.93 1.91 20.75
N SER A 313 1.98 1.59 22.04
CA SER A 313 0.94 1.91 23.02
C SER A 313 0.69 3.42 23.19
N SER A 314 1.60 4.27 22.72
CA SER A 314 1.43 5.72 22.60
C SER A 314 0.60 6.17 21.38
N GLY A 315 0.17 5.25 20.51
CA GLY A 315 -0.65 5.53 19.33
C GLY A 315 0.12 5.94 18.07
N LEU A 316 1.44 6.15 18.13
CA LEU A 316 2.26 6.45 16.96
C LEU A 316 2.71 5.15 16.24
N PRO A 317 2.64 5.08 14.90
CA PRO A 317 3.20 3.97 14.12
C PRO A 317 4.74 3.94 14.18
N THR A 318 5.32 2.75 14.20
CA THR A 318 6.78 2.55 14.02
C THR A 318 7.15 2.87 12.57
N SER A 319 8.37 3.36 12.31
CA SER A 319 8.75 3.70 10.93
C SER A 319 8.75 2.46 10.02
N ALA A 320 9.21 1.30 10.50
CA ALA A 320 9.05 0.01 9.82
C ALA A 320 7.58 -0.30 9.48
N GLY A 321 6.64 -0.01 10.38
CA GLY A 321 5.20 -0.12 10.15
C GLY A 321 4.69 0.84 9.06
N ILE A 322 5.13 2.10 9.07
CA ILE A 322 4.80 3.10 8.04
C ILE A 322 5.27 2.62 6.67
N TYR A 323 6.56 2.25 6.55
CA TYR A 323 7.15 1.79 5.29
C TYR A 323 6.43 0.54 4.77
N PHE A 324 6.14 -0.43 5.65
CA PHE A 324 5.35 -1.62 5.31
C PHE A 324 3.99 -1.26 4.71
N SER A 325 3.20 -0.40 5.35
CA SER A 325 1.90 0.02 4.81
C SER A 325 2.02 0.83 3.52
N CYS A 326 3.06 1.63 3.35
CA CYS A 326 3.31 2.37 2.10
C CYS A 326 3.65 1.44 0.92
N ILE A 327 4.50 0.43 1.15
CA ILE A 327 4.81 -0.61 0.14
C ILE A 327 3.53 -1.37 -0.23
N CYS A 328 2.72 -1.78 0.76
CA CYS A 328 1.45 -2.45 0.54
C CYS A 328 0.49 -1.61 -0.33
N THR A 329 0.36 -0.31 -0.08
CA THR A 329 -0.48 0.61 -0.89
C THR A 329 0.07 0.80 -2.30
N ALA A 330 1.40 0.88 -2.48
CA ALA A 330 2.03 1.03 -3.78
C ALA A 330 1.90 -0.24 -4.65
N LEU A 331 2.06 -1.44 -4.07
CA LEU A 331 1.78 -2.72 -4.75
C LEU A 331 0.30 -2.87 -5.09
N SER A 332 -0.57 -2.56 -4.13
CA SER A 332 -2.03 -2.56 -4.32
C SER A 332 -2.47 -1.68 -5.49
N THR A 333 -1.85 -0.50 -5.64
CA THR A 333 -2.08 0.41 -6.76
C THR A 333 -1.61 -0.19 -8.09
N THR A 334 -0.39 -0.76 -8.11
CA THR A 334 0.22 -1.39 -9.29
C THR A 334 -0.60 -2.60 -9.77
N ASN A 335 -1.05 -3.44 -8.84
CA ASN A 335 -1.88 -4.62 -9.10
C ASN A 335 -3.37 -4.29 -9.36
N LYS A 336 -3.74 -3.00 -9.40
CA LYS A 336 -5.12 -2.47 -9.59
C LYS A 336 -6.11 -2.84 -8.47
N THR A 337 -5.63 -3.43 -7.39
CA THR A 337 -6.38 -3.83 -6.18
C THR A 337 -6.28 -2.74 -5.12
N VAL A 338 -6.98 -1.61 -5.30
CA VAL A 338 -6.81 -0.40 -4.47
C VAL A 338 -7.04 -0.68 -2.97
N LEU A 339 -5.97 -0.54 -2.17
CA LEU A 339 -6.09 -0.39 -0.72
C LEU A 339 -6.56 1.05 -0.44
N TRP A 340 -7.81 1.17 -0.02
CA TRP A 340 -8.47 2.43 0.33
C TRP A 340 -8.25 2.81 1.80
N SER A 341 -7.89 1.84 2.65
CA SER A 341 -7.77 2.00 4.11
C SER A 341 -6.46 2.62 4.57
N TYR A 342 -5.48 2.86 3.68
CA TYR A 342 -4.24 3.59 3.97
C TYR A 342 -3.81 4.46 2.78
N HIS A 343 -3.39 5.70 3.04
CA HIS A 343 -2.80 6.60 2.04
C HIS A 343 -1.30 6.76 2.30
N ILE A 344 -0.49 6.94 1.25
CA ILE A 344 0.95 7.14 1.42
C ILE A 344 1.19 8.57 1.95
N PRO A 345 1.87 8.77 3.10
CA PRO A 345 2.01 10.10 3.68
C PRO A 345 2.75 11.08 2.74
N THR A 346 2.22 12.29 2.57
CA THR A 346 2.79 13.32 1.68
C THR A 346 4.30 13.54 1.83
N PRO A 347 4.90 13.59 3.04
CA PRO A 347 6.35 13.72 3.20
C PRO A 347 7.15 12.59 2.55
N LEU A 348 6.62 11.37 2.55
CA LEU A 348 7.25 10.20 1.93
C LEU A 348 7.16 10.26 0.39
N LEU A 349 6.06 10.78 -0.14
CA LEU A 349 5.87 11.02 -1.58
C LEU A 349 6.79 12.13 -2.11
N SER A 350 7.01 13.20 -1.33
CA SER A 350 8.01 14.23 -1.68
C SER A 350 9.43 13.68 -1.62
N PHE A 351 9.74 12.81 -0.64
CA PHE A 351 11.04 12.15 -0.51
C PHE A 351 11.31 11.21 -1.70
N SER A 352 10.38 10.31 -2.06
CA SER A 352 10.57 9.36 -3.16
C SER A 352 10.68 10.02 -4.54
N ARG A 353 10.14 11.24 -4.71
CA ARG A 353 10.20 12.06 -5.93
C ARG A 353 11.42 12.98 -6.02
N SER A 354 12.23 13.07 -4.96
CA SER A 354 13.42 13.93 -4.91
C SER A 354 14.58 13.38 -5.78
N HIS A 355 15.69 14.12 -5.82
CA HIS A 355 16.99 13.59 -6.24
C HIS A 355 17.73 13.15 -4.97
N ILE A 356 18.09 11.87 -4.89
CA ILE A 356 18.20 11.19 -3.58
C ILE A 356 19.58 10.60 -3.28
N ILE A 357 20.39 10.28 -4.31
CA ILE A 357 21.75 9.74 -4.15
C ILE A 357 22.70 10.33 -5.21
N PRO A 358 23.86 10.90 -4.83
CA PRO A 358 24.99 11.18 -5.73
C PRO A 358 25.50 9.91 -6.44
N CYS A 359 25.51 9.90 -7.78
CA CYS A 359 25.81 8.70 -8.58
C CYS A 359 27.21 8.08 -8.33
N GLY A 360 28.21 8.89 -8.00
CA GLY A 360 29.56 8.43 -7.66
C GLY A 360 29.63 7.59 -6.39
N ILE A 361 28.69 7.75 -5.45
CA ILE A 361 28.62 6.90 -4.25
C ILE A 361 28.22 5.46 -4.64
N LEU A 362 27.27 5.30 -5.57
CA LEU A 362 26.86 3.99 -6.08
C LEU A 362 28.00 3.27 -6.82
N VAL A 363 28.88 4.05 -7.47
CA VAL A 363 30.12 3.55 -8.09
C VAL A 363 31.15 3.14 -7.04
N LEU A 364 31.34 3.91 -5.96
CA LEU A 364 32.26 3.54 -4.86
C LEU A 364 31.76 2.32 -4.06
N LEU A 365 30.45 2.13 -3.95
CA LEU A 365 29.82 0.92 -3.40
C LEU A 365 29.84 -0.29 -4.36
N GLY A 366 30.32 -0.13 -5.60
CA GLY A 366 30.36 -1.20 -6.60
C GLY A 366 29.00 -1.65 -7.13
N MET A 367 27.93 -0.87 -6.90
CA MET A 367 26.57 -1.14 -7.42
C MET A 367 26.39 -0.72 -8.88
N VAL A 368 27.20 0.24 -9.35
CA VAL A 368 27.04 0.89 -10.67
C VAL A 368 28.41 0.98 -11.37
N PRO A 369 28.55 0.55 -12.63
CA PRO A 369 29.80 0.70 -13.38
C PRO A 369 30.02 2.16 -13.80
N ILE A 370 31.27 2.62 -13.71
CA ILE A 370 31.70 4.00 -14.04
C ILE A 370 31.18 4.47 -15.41
N THR A 371 31.15 3.57 -16.40
CA THR A 371 30.69 3.81 -17.78
C THR A 371 29.20 4.16 -17.90
N SER A 372 28.41 3.98 -16.84
CA SER A 372 26.99 4.35 -16.79
C SER A 372 26.70 5.62 -15.98
N THR A 373 27.72 6.21 -15.35
CA THR A 373 27.62 7.53 -14.69
C THR A 373 28.15 8.64 -15.59
N PRO A 374 27.60 9.87 -15.50
CA PRO A 374 28.27 11.06 -16.03
C PRO A 374 29.68 11.23 -15.43
N GLU A 375 30.55 11.99 -16.08
CA GLU A 375 31.87 12.31 -15.51
C GLU A 375 31.71 13.11 -14.20
N TRP A 376 32.30 12.60 -13.11
CA TRP A 376 32.21 13.20 -11.77
C TRP A 376 33.51 13.18 -10.95
N TYR A 377 34.54 12.45 -11.40
CA TYR A 377 35.83 12.32 -10.70
C TYR A 377 36.95 13.02 -11.48
N THR A 378 38.01 13.46 -10.79
CA THR A 378 39.22 13.94 -11.48
C THR A 378 40.15 12.77 -11.80
N ASP A 379 40.44 12.55 -13.09
CA ASP A 379 41.39 11.50 -13.48
C ASP A 379 42.82 11.93 -13.16
N HIS A 380 43.39 11.34 -12.09
CA HIS A 380 44.79 11.50 -11.71
C HIS A 380 45.70 10.63 -12.59
N GLY A 381 45.70 10.95 -13.90
CA GLY A 381 46.36 10.19 -14.94
C GLY A 381 47.85 9.91 -14.69
N ASP A 382 48.29 8.75 -15.15
CA ASP A 382 49.67 8.23 -15.18
C ASP A 382 50.64 8.76 -14.10
N SER A 383 50.26 8.63 -12.82
CA SER A 383 51.18 8.74 -11.66
C SER A 383 52.46 7.89 -11.83
N ALA A 384 52.37 6.81 -12.62
CA ALA A 384 53.50 5.98 -13.02
C ALA A 384 54.55 6.72 -13.89
N ALA A 385 54.17 7.76 -14.63
CA ALA A 385 55.10 8.60 -15.38
C ALA A 385 55.96 9.45 -14.43
N GLU A 386 55.35 10.13 -13.46
CA GLU A 386 56.10 10.89 -12.43
C GLU A 386 57.02 9.97 -11.61
N ASP A 387 56.53 8.80 -11.21
CA ASP A 387 57.33 7.83 -10.46
C ASP A 387 58.50 7.25 -11.27
N ARG A 388 58.34 7.03 -12.59
CA ARG A 388 59.45 6.67 -13.50
C ARG A 388 60.48 7.79 -13.59
N ASP A 389 60.04 9.04 -13.73
CA ASP A 389 60.91 10.21 -13.84
C ASP A 389 61.74 10.42 -12.55
N LEU A 390 61.12 10.22 -11.38
CA LEU A 390 61.79 10.25 -10.08
C LEU A 390 62.81 9.10 -9.94
N GLN A 391 62.50 7.91 -10.45
CA GLN A 391 63.45 6.78 -10.48
C GLN A 391 64.65 7.07 -11.38
N PHE A 392 64.46 7.61 -12.59
CA PHE A 392 65.57 7.98 -13.48
C PHE A 392 66.48 9.07 -12.88
N ARG A 393 65.90 10.08 -12.20
CA ARG A 393 66.69 11.11 -11.50
C ARG A 393 67.53 10.50 -10.37
N ARG A 394 66.92 9.70 -9.48
CA ARG A 394 67.63 8.98 -8.41
C ARG A 394 68.71 8.03 -8.93
N MET A 395 68.48 7.35 -10.06
CA MET A 395 69.47 6.47 -10.69
C MET A 395 70.71 7.26 -11.14
N ARG A 396 70.51 8.43 -11.76
CA ARG A 396 71.59 9.33 -12.20
C ARG A 396 72.35 9.95 -11.03
N GLU A 397 71.65 10.32 -9.96
CA GLU A 397 72.26 10.82 -8.71
C GLU A 397 73.11 9.75 -8.01
N ASN A 398 72.60 8.53 -7.89
CA ASN A 398 73.34 7.39 -7.34
C ASN A 398 74.60 7.08 -8.16
N MET A 399 74.50 7.10 -9.50
CA MET A 399 75.66 6.88 -10.38
C MET A 399 76.73 7.99 -10.22
N ALA A 400 76.30 9.25 -10.07
CA ALA A 400 77.20 10.37 -9.81
C ALA A 400 77.84 10.31 -8.39
N ALA A 401 77.12 9.78 -7.39
CA ALA A 401 77.67 9.53 -6.05
C ALA A 401 78.75 8.44 -6.09
N ILE A 402 78.49 7.31 -6.73
CA ILE A 402 79.45 6.21 -6.91
C ILE A 402 80.73 6.69 -7.64
N GLN A 403 80.59 7.54 -8.65
CA GLN A 403 81.75 8.14 -9.33
C GLN A 403 82.61 9.03 -8.39
N LYS A 404 81.98 9.80 -7.49
CA LYS A 404 82.69 10.59 -6.47
C LYS A 404 83.36 9.71 -5.41
N GLU A 405 82.67 8.67 -4.93
CA GLU A 405 83.22 7.70 -3.97
C GLU A 405 84.48 6.99 -4.49
N ASN A 406 84.49 6.64 -5.78
CA ASN A 406 85.65 6.02 -6.43
C ASN A 406 86.86 6.95 -6.56
N ALA A 407 86.65 8.27 -6.60
CA ALA A 407 87.71 9.27 -6.63
C ALA A 407 88.31 9.60 -5.24
N MET A 408 87.67 9.19 -4.15
CA MET A 408 88.14 9.45 -2.78
C MET A 408 89.05 8.33 -2.23
N THR A 409 89.83 8.67 -1.21
CA THR A 409 90.71 7.75 -0.47
C THR A 409 89.91 6.61 0.20
N PRO A 410 90.51 5.43 0.47
CA PRO A 410 89.77 4.26 0.94
C PRO A 410 89.02 4.46 2.27
N GLU A 411 89.60 5.22 3.21
CA GLU A 411 88.95 5.50 4.50
C GLU A 411 87.73 6.44 4.32
N GLN A 412 87.88 7.51 3.54
CA GLN A 412 86.79 8.43 3.21
C GLN A 412 85.67 7.73 2.41
N ARG A 413 86.03 6.77 1.55
CA ARG A 413 85.07 5.94 0.79
C ARG A 413 84.19 5.08 1.70
N MET A 414 84.73 4.54 2.79
CA MET A 414 83.91 3.78 3.76
C MET A 414 82.87 4.65 4.47
N VAL A 415 83.24 5.90 4.80
CA VAL A 415 82.29 6.87 5.40
C VAL A 415 81.21 7.27 4.39
N ALA A 416 81.60 7.67 3.18
CA ALA A 416 80.66 8.10 2.14
C ALA A 416 79.71 6.98 1.68
N SER A 417 80.19 5.74 1.55
CA SER A 417 79.34 4.58 1.23
C SER A 417 78.31 4.29 2.33
N ARG A 418 78.69 4.46 3.61
CA ARG A 418 77.78 4.35 4.76
C ARG A 418 76.72 5.46 4.72
N GLU A 419 77.14 6.71 4.50
CA GLU A 419 76.25 7.87 4.39
C GLU A 419 75.26 7.71 3.22
N ARG A 420 75.72 7.23 2.05
CA ARG A 420 74.83 6.88 0.93
C ARG A 420 73.84 5.79 1.32
N SER A 421 74.29 4.72 1.99
CA SER A 421 73.39 3.63 2.39
C SER A 421 72.32 4.07 3.39
N TRP A 422 72.68 4.97 4.32
CA TRP A 422 71.75 5.60 5.25
C TRP A 422 70.74 6.48 4.50
N LYS A 423 71.24 7.36 3.61
CA LYS A 423 70.38 8.24 2.82
C LYS A 423 69.41 7.44 1.93
N GLN A 424 69.87 6.39 1.25
CA GLN A 424 69.03 5.53 0.42
C GLN A 424 67.93 4.82 1.24
N HIS A 425 68.22 4.40 2.47
CA HIS A 425 67.22 3.85 3.37
C HIS A 425 66.20 4.90 3.80
N GLN A 426 66.65 6.11 4.14
CA GLN A 426 65.77 7.23 4.49
C GLN A 426 64.89 7.67 3.30
N ASP A 427 65.47 7.85 2.11
CA ASP A 427 64.76 8.17 0.86
C ASP A 427 63.67 7.13 0.52
N PHE A 428 63.90 5.85 0.85
CA PHE A 428 62.93 4.75 0.68
C PHE A 428 61.79 4.82 1.71
N VAL A 429 62.10 5.07 2.99
CA VAL A 429 61.09 5.23 4.05
C VAL A 429 60.22 6.46 3.81
N ASP A 430 60.81 7.57 3.37
CA ASP A 430 60.09 8.80 3.04
C ASP A 430 59.24 8.65 1.77
N ASP A 431 59.70 7.93 0.74
CA ASP A 431 58.91 7.61 -0.45
C ASP A 431 57.73 6.68 -0.12
N SER A 432 57.95 5.62 0.66
CA SER A 432 56.88 4.74 1.15
C SER A 432 55.80 5.52 1.94
N ASN A 433 56.23 6.42 2.83
CA ASN A 433 55.31 7.30 3.55
C ASN A 433 54.62 8.32 2.64
N LYS A 434 55.32 8.88 1.62
CA LYS A 434 54.72 9.79 0.63
C LYS A 434 53.64 9.08 -0.18
N ARG A 435 53.91 7.87 -0.69
CA ARG A 435 52.94 7.06 -1.44
C ARG A 435 51.72 6.72 -0.58
N ARG A 436 51.91 6.32 0.68
CA ARG A 436 50.79 6.07 1.61
C ARG A 436 49.95 7.32 1.89
N ARG A 437 50.59 8.49 2.07
CA ARG A 437 49.87 9.77 2.22
C ARG A 437 49.10 10.15 0.96
N LEU A 438 49.71 10.00 -0.22
CA LEU A 438 49.07 10.27 -1.51
C LEU A 438 47.92 9.30 -1.80
N ALA A 439 48.04 8.01 -1.46
CA ALA A 439 46.96 7.04 -1.62
C ALA A 439 45.73 7.43 -0.78
N VAL A 440 45.93 7.70 0.53
CA VAL A 440 44.85 8.18 1.41
C VAL A 440 44.26 9.50 0.90
N GLN A 441 45.09 10.45 0.46
CA GLN A 441 44.60 11.72 -0.12
C GLN A 441 43.77 11.49 -1.38
N ARG A 442 44.16 10.58 -2.28
CA ARG A 442 43.42 10.23 -3.51
C ARG A 442 42.11 9.49 -3.21
N GLU A 443 42.09 8.65 -2.18
CA GLU A 443 40.86 8.01 -1.69
C GLU A 443 39.90 9.05 -1.09
N GLU A 444 40.42 10.02 -0.33
CA GLU A 444 39.62 11.09 0.26
C GLU A 444 39.13 12.12 -0.78
N THR A 445 39.94 12.51 -1.78
CA THR A 445 39.46 13.37 -2.88
C THR A 445 38.37 12.66 -3.69
N ARG A 446 38.60 11.42 -4.13
CA ARG A 446 37.62 10.64 -4.89
C ARG A 446 36.31 10.43 -4.12
N MET A 447 36.37 10.25 -2.80
CA MET A 447 35.20 10.19 -1.94
C MET A 447 34.48 11.54 -1.84
N LEU A 448 35.19 12.67 -1.74
CA LEU A 448 34.59 14.01 -1.74
C LEU A 448 33.95 14.36 -3.09
N GLU A 449 34.59 14.00 -4.19
CA GLU A 449 34.04 14.10 -5.56
C GLU A 449 32.79 13.23 -5.72
N ALA A 450 32.80 12.00 -5.20
CA ALA A 450 31.62 11.13 -5.20
C ALA A 450 30.44 11.74 -4.42
N LEU A 451 30.70 12.36 -3.27
CA LEU A 451 29.68 13.05 -2.46
C LEU A 451 29.11 14.29 -3.18
N GLN A 452 29.89 14.95 -4.04
CA GLN A 452 29.48 16.11 -4.84
C GLN A 452 28.92 15.73 -6.24
N SER A 453 28.94 14.46 -6.60
CA SER A 453 28.54 13.98 -7.93
C SER A 453 27.03 14.18 -8.24
N PRO A 454 26.63 14.19 -9.53
CA PRO A 454 25.23 14.40 -9.92
C PRO A 454 24.26 13.43 -9.26
N GLN A 455 23.16 13.96 -8.71
CA GLN A 455 22.19 13.18 -7.93
C GLN A 455 21.11 12.53 -8.81
N TRP A 456 20.88 11.23 -8.61
CA TRP A 456 19.89 10.42 -9.32
C TRP A 456 18.56 10.31 -8.56
N LYS A 457 17.48 10.03 -9.29
CA LYS A 457 16.13 9.77 -8.75
C LYS A 457 15.95 8.31 -8.35
N ALA A 458 15.03 8.02 -7.42
CA ALA A 458 14.75 6.65 -6.93
C ALA A 458 14.64 5.61 -8.05
N GLN A 459 13.87 5.91 -9.10
CA GLN A 459 13.59 5.00 -10.22
C GLN A 459 14.87 4.49 -10.90
N LEU A 460 15.77 5.40 -11.30
CA LEU A 460 17.04 5.04 -11.97
C LEU A 460 17.97 4.26 -11.03
N VAL A 461 18.01 4.61 -9.73
CA VAL A 461 18.79 3.84 -8.75
C VAL A 461 18.23 2.43 -8.62
N GLY A 462 16.91 2.28 -8.46
CA GLY A 462 16.23 0.99 -8.36
C GLY A 462 16.42 0.09 -9.57
N GLU A 463 16.44 0.65 -10.79
CA GLU A 463 16.76 -0.10 -12.01
C GLU A 463 18.20 -0.65 -12.04
N HIS A 464 19.15 0.04 -11.41
CA HIS A 464 20.55 -0.40 -11.31
C HIS A 464 20.75 -1.39 -10.15
N THR A 465 20.17 -1.13 -8.98
CA THR A 465 20.26 -2.05 -7.83
C THR A 465 19.51 -3.36 -8.06
N LEU A 466 18.43 -3.37 -8.85
CA LEU A 466 17.75 -4.61 -9.28
C LEU A 466 18.64 -5.47 -10.19
N LYS A 467 19.45 -4.85 -11.06
CA LYS A 467 20.45 -5.58 -11.89
C LYS A 467 21.55 -6.15 -10.99
N TRP A 468 22.10 -5.32 -10.11
CA TRP A 468 23.13 -5.74 -9.15
C TRP A 468 22.67 -6.89 -8.24
N LEU A 469 21.46 -6.84 -7.67
CA LEU A 469 20.89 -7.92 -6.85
C LEU A 469 20.72 -9.24 -7.61
N LYS A 470 20.48 -9.20 -8.92
CA LYS A 470 20.44 -10.39 -9.79
C LYS A 470 21.85 -10.89 -10.14
N GLU A 471 22.80 -10.00 -10.36
CA GLU A 471 24.21 -10.34 -10.61
C GLU A 471 24.88 -10.99 -9.39
N GLN A 472 24.56 -10.55 -8.17
CA GLN A 472 25.01 -11.16 -6.91
C GLN A 472 24.22 -12.41 -6.49
N ASN A 473 23.28 -12.90 -7.32
CA ASN A 473 22.40 -14.06 -7.03
C ASN A 473 21.52 -13.92 -5.77
N HIS A 474 21.32 -12.71 -5.23
CA HIS A 474 20.36 -12.46 -4.15
C HIS A 474 18.90 -12.55 -4.62
N LEU A 475 18.66 -12.40 -5.93
CA LEU A 475 17.37 -12.57 -6.58
C LEU A 475 17.51 -13.49 -7.80
N ALA A 476 16.50 -14.34 -8.05
CA ALA A 476 16.47 -15.14 -9.26
C ALA A 476 16.32 -14.24 -10.51
N SER A 477 17.09 -14.55 -11.56
CA SER A 477 17.26 -13.70 -12.75
C SER A 477 15.94 -13.26 -13.42
N LYS A 478 14.88 -14.08 -13.34
CA LYS A 478 13.59 -13.85 -14.00
C LYS A 478 12.61 -12.93 -13.25
N VAL A 479 12.79 -12.72 -11.94
CA VAL A 479 11.77 -12.11 -11.06
C VAL A 479 11.52 -10.64 -11.41
N GLU A 480 10.27 -10.20 -11.47
CA GLU A 480 9.89 -8.80 -11.73
C GLU A 480 9.77 -7.97 -10.43
N LEU A 481 9.83 -6.63 -10.55
CA LEU A 481 9.77 -5.72 -9.39
C LEU A 481 8.61 -5.98 -8.40
N PRO A 482 7.34 -6.20 -8.81
CA PRO A 482 6.27 -6.47 -7.83
C PRO A 482 6.47 -7.79 -7.08
N GLU A 483 7.01 -8.82 -7.72
CA GLU A 483 7.28 -10.12 -7.11
C GLU A 483 8.39 -10.02 -6.06
N VAL A 484 9.49 -9.30 -6.37
CA VAL A 484 10.56 -8.99 -5.40
C VAL A 484 9.98 -8.26 -4.17
N MET A 485 9.01 -7.37 -4.38
CA MET A 485 8.43 -6.58 -3.31
C MET A 485 7.44 -7.36 -2.43
N ASP A 486 6.73 -8.35 -2.97
CA ASP A 486 5.94 -9.30 -2.16
C ASP A 486 6.86 -10.13 -1.23
N ASP A 487 8.03 -10.58 -1.72
CA ASP A 487 9.05 -11.24 -0.89
C ASP A 487 9.65 -10.29 0.17
N VAL A 488 9.91 -9.01 -0.17
CA VAL A 488 10.37 -8.01 0.81
C VAL A 488 9.32 -7.79 1.90
N LEU A 489 8.03 -7.72 1.56
CA LEU A 489 6.95 -7.63 2.55
C LEU A 489 6.88 -8.88 3.44
N HIS A 490 6.99 -10.08 2.86
CA HIS A 490 7.01 -11.33 3.62
C HIS A 490 8.20 -11.40 4.59
N ARG A 491 9.38 -10.95 4.15
CA ARG A 491 10.56 -10.80 5.02
C ARG A 491 10.36 -9.77 6.10
N MET A 492 9.74 -8.61 5.84
CA MET A 492 9.43 -7.63 6.89
C MET A 492 8.49 -8.20 7.99
N LEU A 493 7.59 -9.12 7.62
CA LEU A 493 6.70 -9.81 8.57
C LEU A 493 7.41 -10.91 9.37
N THR A 494 8.37 -11.61 8.76
CA THR A 494 9.03 -12.79 9.33
C THR A 494 10.35 -12.48 10.04
N GLU A 495 11.09 -11.49 9.58
CA GLU A 495 12.44 -11.11 10.03
C GLU A 495 12.41 -9.69 10.65
N PRO A 496 12.22 -9.56 11.98
CA PRO A 496 12.07 -8.25 12.63
C PRO A 496 13.35 -7.42 12.61
N THR A 497 14.53 -8.05 12.52
CA THR A 497 15.81 -7.37 12.31
C THR A 497 15.83 -6.66 10.95
N PHE A 498 15.62 -7.41 9.86
CA PHE A 498 15.57 -6.88 8.50
C PHE A 498 14.55 -5.74 8.35
N ALA A 499 13.36 -5.86 8.96
CA ALA A 499 12.36 -4.80 8.97
C ALA A 499 12.85 -3.50 9.64
N ASN A 500 13.61 -3.61 10.74
CA ASN A 500 14.18 -2.47 11.45
C ASN A 500 15.39 -1.89 10.71
N ASP A 501 16.29 -2.72 10.17
CA ASP A 501 17.44 -2.29 9.35
C ASP A 501 16.99 -1.54 8.09
N LEU A 502 15.93 -2.03 7.43
CA LEU A 502 15.33 -1.39 6.27
C LEU A 502 14.73 -0.02 6.62
N ALA A 503 14.04 0.07 7.76
CA ALA A 503 13.47 1.32 8.25
C ALA A 503 14.56 2.33 8.66
N GLU A 504 15.61 1.88 9.35
CA GLU A 504 16.74 2.73 9.75
C GLU A 504 17.43 3.37 8.53
N ILE A 505 17.68 2.58 7.47
CA ILE A 505 18.27 3.10 6.23
C ILE A 505 17.32 4.08 5.53
N LEU A 506 16.02 3.80 5.48
CA LEU A 506 15.05 4.71 4.86
C LEU A 506 14.88 6.01 5.66
N ASP A 507 14.87 5.96 6.99
CA ASP A 507 14.82 7.12 7.88
C ASP A 507 16.11 7.95 7.79
N ALA A 508 17.29 7.31 7.79
CA ALA A 508 18.56 7.98 7.58
C ALA A 508 18.63 8.65 6.20
N TRP A 509 18.19 7.94 5.16
CA TRP A 509 18.19 8.42 3.78
C TRP A 509 17.24 9.61 3.57
N LYS A 510 16.06 9.58 4.21
CA LYS A 510 15.19 10.75 4.32
C LYS A 510 15.91 11.92 5.01
N GLY A 511 16.61 11.64 6.11
CA GLY A 511 17.44 12.62 6.82
C GLY A 511 18.57 13.22 5.97
N TRP A 512 19.14 12.48 5.03
CA TRP A 512 20.15 13.01 4.08
C TRP A 512 19.53 13.99 3.08
N VAL A 513 18.31 13.72 2.59
CA VAL A 513 17.60 14.64 1.69
C VAL A 513 17.18 15.92 2.41
N GLU A 514 16.59 15.79 3.60
CA GLU A 514 16.19 16.95 4.43
C GLU A 514 17.42 17.73 4.94
N GLY A 515 18.55 17.05 5.17
CA GLY A 515 19.83 17.64 5.59
C GLY A 515 20.70 18.21 4.45
N GLY A 516 20.28 18.11 3.19
CA GLY A 516 20.99 18.68 2.03
C GLY A 516 22.13 17.85 1.46
N GLY A 517 22.30 16.58 1.87
CA GLY A 517 23.27 15.65 1.28
C GLY A 517 23.67 14.47 2.18
N ILE A 518 24.31 13.48 1.57
CA ILE A 518 24.97 12.35 2.26
C ILE A 518 26.33 12.83 2.80
N ARG A 519 26.77 12.37 3.97
CA ARG A 519 28.08 12.71 4.58
C ARG A 519 28.98 11.46 4.67
N LYS A 520 30.26 11.64 5.03
CA LYS A 520 31.25 10.55 5.16
C LYS A 520 30.81 9.42 6.11
N ALA A 521 30.12 9.75 7.21
CA ALA A 521 29.60 8.76 8.15
C ALA A 521 28.45 7.92 7.54
N ASP A 522 27.56 8.58 6.82
CA ASP A 522 26.41 7.93 6.17
C ASP A 522 26.86 6.97 5.05
N TYR A 523 27.93 7.32 4.33
CA TYR A 523 28.58 6.43 3.36
C TYR A 523 29.14 5.14 4.00
N LEU A 524 29.67 5.21 5.23
CA LEU A 524 30.16 4.02 5.93
C LEU A 524 29.00 3.09 6.35
N MET A 525 27.91 3.65 6.86
CA MET A 525 26.66 2.92 7.14
C MET A 525 26.12 2.20 5.88
N LEU A 526 26.13 2.89 4.73
CA LEU A 526 25.73 2.31 3.44
C LEU A 526 26.66 1.17 2.98
N LYS A 527 27.96 1.26 3.28
CA LYS A 527 28.93 0.20 2.97
C LYS A 527 28.73 -1.04 3.85
N GLU A 528 28.34 -0.85 5.11
CA GLU A 528 28.06 -1.93 6.06
C GLU A 528 26.72 -2.64 5.74
N LYS A 529 25.64 -1.89 5.49
CA LYS A 529 24.30 -2.46 5.22
C LYS A 529 23.91 -2.48 3.73
N LEU A 530 24.89 -2.76 2.87
CA LEU A 530 24.80 -2.60 1.41
C LEU A 530 23.63 -3.35 0.75
N VAL A 531 23.37 -4.60 1.17
CA VAL A 531 22.25 -5.41 0.66
C VAL A 531 20.89 -4.86 1.09
N VAL A 532 20.77 -4.38 2.33
CA VAL A 532 19.51 -3.80 2.84
C VAL A 532 19.23 -2.45 2.16
N PHE A 533 20.27 -1.66 1.89
CA PHE A 533 20.17 -0.44 1.07
C PHE A 533 19.71 -0.73 -0.37
N ALA A 534 20.16 -1.83 -0.99
CA ALA A 534 19.64 -2.25 -2.30
C ALA A 534 18.11 -2.47 -2.23
N PHE A 535 17.61 -3.21 -1.24
CA PHE A 535 16.16 -3.38 -1.03
C PHE A 535 15.44 -2.05 -0.72
N ALA A 536 16.02 -1.15 0.08
CA ALA A 536 15.48 0.18 0.35
C ALA A 536 15.33 1.03 -0.93
N SER A 537 16.26 0.89 -1.88
CA SER A 537 16.16 1.59 -3.17
C SER A 537 15.03 1.07 -4.05
N LEU A 538 14.74 -0.25 -4.00
CA LEU A 538 13.58 -0.84 -4.70
C LEU A 538 12.26 -0.36 -4.08
N VAL A 539 12.18 -0.29 -2.74
CA VAL A 539 11.04 0.28 -2.01
C VAL A 539 10.73 1.69 -2.50
N LEU A 540 11.74 2.58 -2.55
CA LEU A 540 11.52 3.96 -2.98
C LEU A 540 11.24 4.07 -4.49
N ALA A 541 11.86 3.25 -5.34
CA ALA A 541 11.56 3.22 -6.77
C ALA A 541 10.09 2.84 -7.03
N MET A 542 9.58 1.83 -6.31
CA MET A 542 8.23 1.32 -6.46
C MET A 542 7.17 2.27 -5.84
N VAL A 543 7.46 2.89 -4.68
CA VAL A 543 6.65 4.00 -4.14
C VAL A 543 6.65 5.22 -5.08
N CYS A 544 7.77 5.57 -5.70
CA CYS A 544 7.86 6.66 -6.69
C CYS A 544 7.11 6.33 -8.00
N ALA A 545 7.02 5.04 -8.37
CA ALA A 545 6.24 4.58 -9.51
C ALA A 545 4.73 4.51 -9.22
N SER A 546 4.31 4.45 -7.96
CA SER A 546 2.89 4.46 -7.59
C SER A 546 2.22 5.79 -7.99
N ILE A 547 1.16 5.71 -8.77
CA ILE A 547 0.54 6.86 -9.45
C ILE A 547 -0.43 7.57 -8.50
N GLU A 548 0.11 8.33 -7.55
CA GLU A 548 -0.65 9.36 -6.84
C GLU A 548 -0.58 10.68 -7.65
N PRO A 549 -1.66 11.09 -8.37
CA PRO A 549 -1.68 12.37 -9.05
C PRO A 549 -1.67 13.52 -8.03
N VAL A 550 -1.08 14.65 -8.41
CA VAL A 550 -0.78 15.78 -7.50
C VAL A 550 -2.04 16.35 -6.82
N ASP A 551 -3.19 16.25 -7.47
CA ASP A 551 -4.46 16.85 -7.03
C ASP A 551 -5.35 15.95 -6.14
N GLY A 552 -4.91 14.71 -5.84
CA GLY A 552 -5.62 13.79 -4.94
C GLY A 552 -5.44 12.30 -5.29
N SER A 553 -4.95 11.51 -4.33
CA SER A 553 -4.99 10.04 -4.40
C SER A 553 -6.36 9.52 -3.95
N LEU A 554 -6.88 8.49 -4.59
CA LEU A 554 -8.21 7.95 -4.30
C LEU A 554 -8.36 7.45 -2.85
N SER A 555 -7.31 6.84 -2.27
CA SER A 555 -7.32 6.43 -0.86
C SER A 555 -7.37 7.65 0.07
N ARG A 556 -6.61 8.70 -0.24
CA ARG A 556 -6.62 9.97 0.52
C ARG A 556 -7.97 10.69 0.43
N ASP A 557 -8.51 10.86 -0.78
CA ASP A 557 -9.78 11.57 -1.00
C ASP A 557 -10.96 10.86 -0.32
N LEU A 558 -10.94 9.52 -0.31
CA LEU A 558 -11.91 8.68 0.39
C LEU A 558 -11.73 8.74 1.92
N GLN A 559 -10.50 8.69 2.44
CA GLN A 559 -10.24 8.84 3.88
C GLN A 559 -10.62 10.23 4.42
N GLU A 560 -10.27 11.31 3.72
CA GLU A 560 -10.68 12.67 4.11
C GLU A 560 -12.22 12.79 4.06
N SER A 561 -12.87 12.17 3.06
CA SER A 561 -14.34 12.11 2.99
C SER A 561 -14.97 11.36 4.18
N ILE A 562 -14.41 10.23 4.63
CA ILE A 562 -14.87 9.50 5.83
C ILE A 562 -14.62 10.33 7.11
N GLY A 563 -13.47 10.99 7.21
CA GLY A 563 -13.11 11.84 8.36
C GLY A 563 -14.08 13.01 8.56
N ILE A 564 -14.53 13.62 7.46
CA ILE A 564 -15.56 14.67 7.45
C ILE A 564 -16.96 14.07 7.69
N TRP A 565 -17.35 13.07 6.90
CA TRP A 565 -18.71 12.52 6.87
C TRP A 565 -18.84 11.21 7.66
N LYS A 566 -18.67 11.24 8.98
CA LYS A 566 -18.79 10.02 9.81
C LYS A 566 -20.15 9.32 9.68
N LYS A 567 -21.22 10.10 9.52
CA LYS A 567 -22.60 9.64 9.31
C LYS A 567 -23.18 10.28 8.06
N VAL A 568 -24.00 9.52 7.34
CA VAL A 568 -24.66 9.93 6.09
C VAL A 568 -26.12 9.50 6.09
N ARG A 569 -26.92 10.17 5.26
CA ARG A 569 -28.33 9.81 5.03
C ARG A 569 -28.42 9.00 3.73
N LEU A 570 -29.10 7.86 3.77
CA LEU A 570 -29.31 6.98 2.61
C LEU A 570 -30.79 6.97 2.22
N GLY A 571 -31.12 7.26 0.95
CA GLY A 571 -32.49 7.48 0.43
C GLY A 571 -32.67 7.10 -1.02
#